data_AF-A0A1M7AG59-F1
#
_entry.id   AF-A0A1M7AG59-F1
#
_cell.length_a   1.000
_cell.length_b   1.000
_cell.length_c   1.000
_cell.angle_alpha   90.00
_cell.angle_beta   90.00
_cell.angle_gamma   90.00
#
_symmetry.space_group_name_H-M   'P 1'
#
loop_
_entity.id
_entity.type
_entity.pdbx_description
1 polymer ?
#
loop_
_entity_poly.entity_id
_entity_poly.type
_entity_poly.pdbx_seq_one_letter_code
_entity_poly.pdbx_strand_id
1 'polypeptide(L)' 'MDESTTRLLANLDAIDKIVRELPTVGKRSELKVKTDELLRLTEMARRELHLLHVATENRKRTIAPGNHSNARTGKRN' A
#
# COMPACT_ATOMS: atom_id res chain seq x y z
N MET A 1 4.06 -10.33 -7.66
CA MET A 1 3.59 -9.25 -6.78
C MET A 1 3.81 -7.93 -7.50
N ASP A 2 2.94 -6.95 -7.31
CA ASP A 2 3.24 -5.59 -7.77
C ASP A 2 4.30 -4.92 -6.88
N GLU A 3 4.90 -3.86 -7.41
CA GLU A 3 6.02 -3.17 -6.76
C GLU A 3 5.63 -2.56 -5.40
N SER A 4 4.41 -2.03 -5.29
CA SER A 4 3.87 -1.48 -4.05
C SER A 4 3.68 -2.54 -2.95
N THR A 5 3.20 -3.74 -3.31
CA THR A 5 3.11 -4.87 -2.36
C THR A 5 4.51 -5.27 -1.86
N THR A 6 5.48 -5.30 -2.78
CA THR A 6 6.87 -5.65 -2.45
C THR A 6 7.49 -4.63 -1.49
N ARG A 7 7.29 -3.33 -1.75
CA ARG A 7 7.78 -2.25 -0.86
C ARG A 7 7.07 -2.23 0.49
N LEU A 8 5.76 -2.53 0.53
CA LEU A 8 5.02 -2.65 1.77
C LEU A 8 5.59 -3.77 2.66
N LEU A 9 5.81 -4.97 2.10
CA LEU A 9 6.40 -6.08 2.83
C LEU A 9 7.80 -5.75 3.35
N ALA A 10 8.66 -5.15 2.52
CA ALA A 10 9.99 -4.73 2.95
C ALA A 10 9.97 -3.73 4.11
N ASN A 11 9.04 -2.77 4.11
CA ASN A 11 8.88 -1.83 5.23
C ASN A 11 8.40 -2.53 6.50
N LEU A 12 7.48 -3.50 6.39
CA LEU A 12 6.98 -4.27 7.54
C LEU A 12 8.08 -5.16 8.15
N ASP A 13 8.89 -5.81 7.32
CA ASP A 13 10.04 -6.62 7.77
C ASP A 13 11.07 -5.76 8.51
N ALA A 14 11.35 -4.54 8.00
CA ALA A 14 12.24 -3.60 8.65
C ALA A 14 11.70 -3.14 10.01
N ILE A 15 10.38 -2.90 10.11
CA ILE A 15 9.71 -2.58 11.38
C ILE A 15 9.85 -3.74 12.37
N ASP A 16 9.55 -4.98 11.97
CA ASP A 16 9.64 -6.16 12.85
C ASP A 16 11.07 -6.34 13.38
N LYS A 17 12.07 -6.15 12.51
CA LYS A 17 13.48 -6.19 12.91
C LYS A 17 13.80 -5.16 14.00
N ILE A 18 13.40 -3.90 13.81
CA ILE A 18 13.67 -2.85 14.81
C ILE A 18 12.96 -3.17 16.12
N VAL A 19 11.70 -3.59 16.08
CA VAL A 19 10.90 -3.92 17.28
C VAL A 19 11.55 -5.04 18.09
N ARG A 20 12.06 -6.08 17.43
CA ARG A 20 12.78 -7.19 18.09
C ARG A 20 14.08 -6.74 18.76
N GLU A 21 14.73 -5.71 18.24
CA GLU A 21 15.96 -5.17 18.79
C GLU A 21 15.72 -4.24 19.99
N LEU A 22 14.55 -3.58 20.09
CA LEU A 22 14.24 -2.60 21.16
C LEU A 22 14.55 -3.09 22.59
N PRO A 23 14.25 -4.34 23.01
CA PRO A 23 14.54 -4.80 24.37
C PRO A 23 16.05 -4.83 24.71
N THR A 24 16.92 -4.88 23.69
CA THR A 24 18.38 -4.92 23.87
C THR A 24 19.02 -3.53 23.89
N VAL A 25 18.25 -2.48 23.62
CA VAL A 25 18.75 -1.11 23.52
C VAL A 25 18.94 -0.52 24.90
N GLY A 26 20.19 -0.50 25.38
CA GLY A 26 20.54 0.03 26.70
C GLY A 26 20.63 1.57 26.75
N LYS A 27 20.75 2.25 25.61
CA LYS A 27 20.97 3.71 25.56
C LYS A 27 19.72 4.45 25.08
N ARG A 28 19.30 5.46 25.84
CA ARG A 28 18.14 6.31 25.49
C ARG A 28 18.29 7.03 24.15
N SER A 29 19.50 7.46 23.80
CA SER A 29 19.77 8.11 22.50
C SER A 29 19.56 7.16 21.32
N GLU A 30 19.99 5.90 21.47
CA GLU A 30 19.77 4.85 20.47
C GLU A 30 18.30 4.47 20.36
N LEU A 31 17.59 4.41 21.49
CA LEU A 31 16.15 4.17 21.51
C LEU A 31 15.39 5.26 20.74
N LYS A 32 15.80 6.53 20.91
CA LYS A 32 15.23 7.65 20.14
C LYS A 32 15.45 7.46 18.64
N VAL A 33 16.67 7.14 18.21
CA VAL A 33 16.99 6.91 16.80
C VAL A 33 16.13 5.80 16.20
N LYS A 34 16.03 4.65 16.88
CA LYS A 34 15.17 3.54 16.45
C LYS A 34 13.68 3.91 16.43
N THR A 35 13.23 4.74 17.36
CA THR A 35 11.85 5.25 17.39
C THR A 35 11.56 6.17 16.20
N ASP A 36 12.47 7.09 15.88
CA ASP A 36 12.35 7.97 14.72
C ASP A 36 12.34 7.17 13.41
N GLU A 37 13.17 6.12 13.33
CA GLU A 37 13.19 5.19 12.20
C GLU A 37 11.88 4.41 12.04
N LEU A 38 11.33 3.88 13.15
CA LEU A 38 10.01 3.21 13.16
C LEU A 38 8.90 4.11 12.66
N LEU A 39 8.86 5.38 13.10
CA LEU A 39 7.87 6.35 12.65
C LEU A 39 7.96 6.58 11.14
N ARG A 40 9.17 6.72 10.61
CA ARG A 40 9.40 6.89 9.17
C ARG A 40 8.95 5.66 8.37
N LEU A 41 9.35 4.46 8.78
CA LEU A 41 8.98 3.22 8.09
C LEU A 41 7.47 2.97 8.13
N THR A 42 6.82 3.28 9.26
CA THR A 42 5.36 3.17 9.39
C THR A 42 4.65 4.12 8.44
N GLU A 43 5.13 5.35 8.29
CA GLU A 43 4.59 6.31 7.33
C GLU A 43 4.77 5.86 5.88
N MET A 44 5.92 5.29 5.54
CA MET A 44 6.16 4.71 4.22
C MET A 44 5.21 3.53 3.94
N ALA A 45 5.01 2.63 4.91
CA ALA A 45 4.06 1.53 4.80
C ALA A 45 2.61 2.03 4.61
N ARG A 46 2.19 3.07 5.35
CA ARG A 46 0.87 3.70 5.17
C ARG A 46 0.67 4.24 3.76
N ARG A 47 1.69 4.90 3.19
CA ARG A 47 1.63 5.44 1.82
C ARG A 47 1.51 4.33 0.77
N GLU A 48 2.30 3.27 0.89
CA GLU A 48 2.22 2.13 -0.04
C GLU A 48 0.86 1.42 0.05
N LEU A 49 0.31 1.25 1.26
CA LEU A 49 -1.03 0.69 1.43
C LEU A 49 -2.11 1.57 0.77
N HIS A 50 -2.00 2.89 0.89
CA HIS A 50 -2.91 3.81 0.21
C HIS A 50 -2.83 3.68 -1.32
N LEU A 51 -1.62 3.59 -1.88
CA LEU A 51 -1.44 3.39 -3.32
C LEU A 51 -2.05 2.07 -3.80
N LEU A 52 -1.89 0.98 -3.03
CA LEU A 52 -2.52 -0.31 -3.32
C LEU A 52 -4.06 -0.21 -3.30
N HIS A 53 -4.61 0.50 -2.32
CA HIS A 53 -6.04 0.72 -2.22
C HIS A 53 -6.57 1.49 -3.44
N VAL A 54 -5.93 2.60 -3.80
CA VAL A 54 -6.30 3.41 -4.98
C VAL A 54 -6.19 2.58 -6.28
N ALA A 55 -5.12 1.81 -6.45
CA ALA A 55 -4.94 0.95 -7.62
C ALA A 55 -6.05 -0.11 -7.72
N THR A 56 -6.45 -0.68 -6.58
CA THR A 56 -7.53 -1.68 -6.51
C THR A 56 -8.88 -1.07 -6.88
N GLU A 57 -9.21 0.10 -6.33
CA GLU A 57 -10.45 0.81 -6.67
C GLU A 57 -10.50 1.24 -8.14
N ASN A 58 -9.36 1.67 -8.71
CA ASN A 58 -9.27 1.99 -10.13
C ASN A 58 -9.46 0.77 -11.04
N ARG A 59 -8.95 -0.41 -10.65
CA ARG A 59 -9.24 -1.66 -11.37
C ARG A 59 -10.73 -2.01 -11.34
N LYS A 60 -11.39 -1.87 -10.19
CA LYS A 60 -12.85 -2.09 -10.10
C LYS A 60 -13.64 -1.16 -11.04
N ARG A 61 -13.23 0.12 -11.14
CA ARG A 61 -13.88 1.11 -12.02
C ARG A 61 -13.64 0.86 -13.51
N THR A 62 -12.46 0.37 -13.89
CA THR A 62 -12.12 0.09 -15.30
C THR A 62 -12.73 -1.20 -15.83
N ILE A 63 -13.07 -2.16 -14.96
CA ILE A 63 -13.72 -3.43 -15.35
C ILE A 63 -15.25 -3.31 -15.32
N ALA A 64 -15.82 -2.16 -14.92
CA ALA A 64 -17.25 -1.92 -15.10
C ALA A 64 -17.58 -2.09 -16.59
N PRO A 65 -18.38 -3.11 -16.98
CA PRO A 65 -18.74 -3.28 -18.37
C PRO A 65 -19.46 -2.00 -18.76
N GLY A 66 -18.95 -1.32 -19.78
CA GLY A 66 -19.66 -0.23 -20.39
C GLY A 66 -21.08 -0.73 -20.68
N ASN A 67 -22.08 -0.06 -20.12
CA ASN A 67 -23.44 -0.10 -20.63
C ASN A 67 -23.42 0.47 -22.06
N HIS A 68 -22.87 -0.30 -23.00
CA HIS A 68 -23.12 -0.14 -24.40
C HIS A 68 -24.47 -0.77 -24.64
N SER A 69 -25.53 -0.03 -24.30
CA SER A 69 -26.85 -0.22 -24.88
C SER A 69 -26.71 -0.03 -26.38
N ASN A 70 -26.31 -1.09 -27.08
CA ASN A 70 -26.37 -1.21 -28.52
C ASN A 70 -27.85 -1.37 -28.91
N ALA A 71 -28.65 -0.33 -28.68
CA ALA A 71 -29.98 -0.22 -29.25
C ALA A 71 -29.83 0.37 -30.66
N ARG A 72 -29.22 -0.39 -31.57
CA ARG A 72 -29.30 -0.10 -33.00
C ARG A 72 -29.48 -1.38 -33.82
N THR A 73 -30.74 -1.76 -33.97
CA THR A 73 -31.30 -2.51 -35.10
C THR A 73 -32.79 -2.14 -35.11
N GLY A 74 -33.40 -1.44 -36.06
CA GLY A 74 -33.15 -1.29 -37.49
C GLY A 74 -34.48 -1.56 -38.22
N LYS A 75 -34.73 -0.84 -39.33
CA LYS A 75 -35.87 -0.84 -40.28
C LYS A 75 -36.96 0.22 -39.98
N ARG A 76 -37.10 1.31 -40.74
CA ARG A 76 -37.44 1.47 -42.18
C ARG A 76 -38.70 0.71 -42.56
N ASN A 77 -39.87 1.35 -42.44
CA ASN A 77 -40.62 1.95 -43.56
C ASN A 77 -41.74 2.84 -43.01
#